data_AF-A0A419RRQ6-F1
#
_entry.id   AF-A0A419RRQ6-F1
#
_cell.length_a   1.000
_cell.length_b   1.000
_cell.length_c   1.000
_cell.angle_alpha   90.00
_cell.angle_beta   90.00
_cell.angle_gamma   90.00
#
_symmetry.space_group_name_H-M   'P 1'
#
loop_
_entity.id
_entity.type
_entity.pdbx_description
1 polymer ?
#
loop_
_entity_poly.entity_id
_entity_poly.type
_entity_poly.pdbx_seq_one_letter_code
_entity_poly.pdbx_strand_id
1 'polypeptide(L)'
;MRKIVLSAALAGTALALSACSGETETEEVETTDAAEGETETVAVDTDSVLDASTASAEDLSAVDGVSPELADAIVAGQPYDSASALNAVLTGNVSEEEAATLRERIFVPIDLNTASAEDIALIPGMTDRMVGEFLEYQPYADMAEFEREIGKYVDADEVARFQRYITLSAAE
;
A
#
# COMPACT_ATOMS: atom_id res chain seq x y z
N MET A 1 -3.59 -0.87 -66.01
CA MET A 1 -2.37 -1.57 -66.49
C MET A 1 -1.13 -0.79 -66.05
N ARG A 2 -0.04 -1.50 -65.74
CA ARG A 2 1.26 -1.07 -65.14
C ARG A 2 1.18 -0.95 -63.62
N LYS A 3 1.46 -1.98 -62.80
CA LYS A 3 2.63 -2.90 -62.71
C LYS A 3 3.95 -2.15 -62.65
N ILE A 4 4.44 -1.90 -61.43
CA ILE A 4 5.86 -1.72 -61.12
C ILE A 4 6.15 -2.64 -59.93
N VAL A 5 7.05 -3.58 -60.16
CA VAL A 5 7.68 -4.50 -59.21
C VAL A 5 9.11 -4.00 -59.07
N LEU A 6 9.63 -3.89 -57.84
CA LEU A 6 11.07 -4.02 -57.61
C LEU A 6 11.35 -4.46 -56.17
N SER A 7 12.02 -5.60 -56.08
CA SER A 7 12.50 -6.29 -54.89
C SER A 7 13.86 -5.75 -54.43
N ALA A 8 14.10 -5.76 -53.12
CA ALA A 8 15.41 -5.86 -52.46
C ALA A 8 15.17 -5.95 -50.95
N ALA A 9 15.91 -6.64 -50.09
CA ALA A 9 16.84 -7.76 -50.15
C ALA A 9 17.00 -8.21 -48.66
N LEU A 10 17.26 -9.50 -48.42
CA LEU A 10 17.48 -10.07 -47.08
C LEU A 10 18.73 -9.47 -46.39
N ALA A 11 18.63 -9.27 -45.07
CA ALA A 11 19.74 -9.48 -44.14
C ALA A 11 19.17 -9.91 -42.79
N GLY A 12 19.41 -11.17 -42.43
CA GLY A 12 19.06 -11.74 -41.13
C GLY A 12 20.18 -11.53 -40.11
N THR A 13 19.82 -11.61 -38.83
CA THR A 13 20.75 -11.96 -37.75
C THR A 13 19.96 -12.76 -36.73
N ALA A 14 20.28 -14.05 -36.66
CA ALA A 14 19.93 -14.93 -35.56
C ALA A 14 21.13 -14.95 -34.60
N LEU A 15 20.89 -14.82 -33.30
CA LEU A 15 21.86 -15.14 -32.25
C LEU A 15 21.17 -15.94 -31.16
N ALA A 16 21.92 -16.91 -30.66
CA ALA A 16 21.49 -18.22 -30.25
C ALA A 16 21.11 -18.34 -28.77
N LEU A 17 20.40 -19.43 -28.48
CA LEU A 17 20.05 -19.93 -27.16
C LEU A 17 21.29 -20.19 -26.29
N SER A 18 21.26 -19.74 -25.03
CA SER A 18 22.16 -20.21 -23.97
C SER A 18 21.44 -21.27 -23.14
N ALA A 19 22.15 -22.37 -22.91
CA ALA A 19 21.66 -23.64 -22.40
C ALA A 19 21.60 -23.70 -20.86
N CYS A 20 20.51 -24.26 -20.33
CA CYS A 20 20.49 -24.89 -19.01
C CYS A 20 20.98 -26.34 -19.15
N SER A 21 22.05 -26.71 -18.43
CA SER A 21 22.24 -28.06 -17.88
C SER A 21 23.42 -28.05 -16.93
N GLY A 22 23.21 -28.43 -15.67
CA GLY A 22 24.28 -28.56 -14.69
C GLY A 22 23.79 -28.51 -13.25
N GLU A 23 23.21 -29.62 -12.78
CA GLU A 23 23.05 -29.91 -11.36
C GLU A 23 24.30 -30.67 -10.88
N THR A 24 24.95 -30.20 -9.83
CA THR A 24 25.92 -30.97 -9.03
C THR A 24 25.97 -30.38 -7.63
N GLU A 25 25.78 -31.26 -6.64
CA GLU A 25 25.75 -31.03 -5.21
C GLU A 25 27.12 -30.66 -4.58
N THR A 26 27.00 -30.15 -3.35
CA THR A 26 27.87 -30.37 -2.17
C THR A 26 29.00 -29.37 -1.89
N GLU A 27 28.74 -28.63 -0.80
CA GLU A 27 29.59 -28.19 0.32
C GLU A 27 31.07 -27.83 0.07
N GLU A 28 31.45 -26.63 0.53
CA GLU A 28 32.41 -26.52 1.65
C GLU A 28 32.34 -25.11 2.30
N VAL A 29 32.57 -25.12 3.61
CA VAL A 29 32.56 -24.01 4.56
C VAL A 29 33.95 -23.38 4.64
N GLU A 30 34.05 -22.05 4.64
CA GLU A 30 34.94 -21.21 5.47
C GLU A 30 34.70 -19.73 5.12
N THR A 31 34.10 -18.94 6.01
CA THR A 31 34.70 -18.11 7.07
C THR A 31 35.21 -16.74 6.61
N THR A 32 34.85 -15.74 7.42
CA THR A 32 35.28 -14.32 7.44
C THR A 32 34.84 -13.43 6.28
N ASP A 33 33.93 -12.49 6.54
CA ASP A 33 34.33 -11.12 6.87
C ASP A 33 33.19 -10.37 7.56
N ALA A 34 33.55 -9.49 8.49
CA ALA A 34 32.63 -8.61 9.19
C ALA A 34 32.13 -7.54 8.22
N ALA A 35 30.88 -7.64 7.78
CA ALA A 35 30.21 -6.56 7.08
C ALA A 35 29.45 -5.72 8.12
N GLU A 36 29.92 -4.49 8.27
CA GLU A 36 29.18 -3.37 8.82
C GLU A 36 27.75 -3.41 8.27
N GLY A 37 26.77 -3.31 9.18
CA GLY A 37 25.37 -3.17 8.79
C GLY A 37 25.23 -1.90 7.95
N GLU A 38 25.22 -2.08 6.64
CA GLU A 38 24.62 -1.11 5.73
C GLU A 38 23.19 -0.92 6.21
N THR A 39 22.95 0.20 6.88
CA THR A 39 21.62 0.76 6.99
C THR A 39 21.18 1.00 5.55
N GLU A 40 20.46 0.03 5.01
CA GLU A 40 19.72 0.18 3.77
C GLU A 40 18.70 1.29 4.04
N THR A 41 19.07 2.52 3.70
CA THR A 41 18.12 3.62 3.60
C THR A 41 17.22 3.28 2.43
N VAL A 42 16.17 2.51 2.70
CA VAL A 42 15.06 2.36 1.78
C VAL A 42 14.47 3.75 1.64
N ALA A 43 14.61 4.35 0.46
CA ALA A 43 13.90 5.57 0.14
C ALA A 43 12.41 5.28 0.31
N VAL A 44 11.79 5.88 1.33
CA VAL A 44 10.35 5.75 1.59
C VAL A 44 9.62 6.27 0.36
N ASP A 45 8.87 5.39 -0.30
CA ASP A 45 7.93 5.76 -1.34
C ASP A 45 6.88 6.69 -0.72
N THR A 46 7.03 8.00 -0.93
CA THR A 46 6.17 9.05 -0.35
C THR A 46 4.73 9.01 -0.88
N ASP A 47 4.41 8.09 -1.79
CA ASP A 47 3.06 7.87 -2.33
C ASP A 47 2.28 6.79 -1.55
N SER A 48 2.96 6.05 -0.67
CA SER A 48 2.32 5.01 0.14
C SER A 48 1.84 5.55 1.49
N VAL A 49 0.66 5.11 1.92
CA VAL A 49 0.14 5.40 3.26
C VAL A 49 0.86 4.46 4.23
N LEU A 50 1.54 5.03 5.22
CA LEU A 50 2.28 4.30 6.23
C LEU A 50 1.30 3.58 7.17
N ASP A 51 1.50 2.28 7.38
CA ASP A 51 0.69 1.50 8.33
C ASP A 51 1.11 1.83 9.77
N ALA A 52 0.24 2.53 10.48
CA ALA A 52 0.47 2.98 11.84
C ALA A 52 0.68 1.82 12.84
N SER A 53 0.22 0.61 12.53
CA SER A 53 0.38 -0.56 13.40
C SER A 53 1.80 -1.15 13.36
N THR A 54 2.59 -0.80 12.34
CA THR A 54 3.93 -1.37 12.10
C THR A 54 5.02 -0.33 11.90
N ALA A 55 4.66 0.93 11.69
CA ALA A 55 5.57 2.05 11.51
C ALA A 55 6.57 2.19 12.66
N SER A 56 7.86 2.36 12.35
CA SER A 56 8.84 2.71 13.36
C SER A 56 8.78 4.21 13.71
N ALA A 57 9.36 4.59 14.85
CA ALA A 57 9.50 6.01 15.21
C ALA A 57 10.30 6.80 14.15
N GLU A 58 11.27 6.15 13.49
CA GLU A 58 12.04 6.74 12.39
C GLU A 58 11.13 7.04 11.19
N ASP A 59 10.33 6.05 10.75
CA ASP A 59 9.38 6.22 9.63
C ASP A 59 8.40 7.36 9.92
N LEU A 60 7.86 7.40 11.15
CA LEU A 60 6.91 8.42 11.58
C LEU A 60 7.55 9.81 11.63
N SER A 61 8.81 9.92 12.04
CA SER A 61 9.52 11.20 12.10
C SER A 61 9.81 11.80 10.72
N ALA A 62 9.78 10.99 9.65
CA ALA A 62 9.93 11.43 8.28
C ALA A 62 8.62 12.03 7.70
N VAL A 63 7.50 11.88 8.40
CA VAL A 63 6.20 12.40 7.96
C VAL A 63 6.04 13.86 8.43
N ASP A 64 5.94 14.82 7.51
CA ASP A 64 5.75 16.24 7.84
C ASP A 64 4.58 16.43 8.84
N GLY A 65 4.77 17.22 9.89
CA GLY A 65 3.72 17.45 10.89
C GLY A 65 3.62 16.38 11.99
N VAL A 66 4.43 15.31 11.94
CA VAL A 66 4.62 14.41 13.08
C VAL A 66 5.77 14.93 13.94
N SER A 67 5.48 15.27 15.20
CA SER A 67 6.51 15.58 16.19
C SER A 67 7.10 14.30 16.80
N PRO A 68 8.30 14.33 17.41
CA PRO A 68 8.84 13.19 18.13
C PRO A 68 7.87 12.64 19.20
N GLU A 69 7.19 13.52 19.91
CA GLU A 69 6.22 13.13 20.94
C GLU A 69 4.99 12.42 20.33
N LEU A 70 4.52 12.88 19.17
CA LEU A 70 3.43 12.21 18.46
C LEU A 70 3.88 10.86 17.89
N ALA A 71 5.10 10.77 17.35
CA ALA A 71 5.67 9.50 16.88
C ALA A 71 5.73 8.47 18.03
N ASP A 72 6.24 8.88 19.19
CA ASP A 72 6.28 8.03 20.40
C ASP A 72 4.87 7.60 20.84
N ALA A 73 3.89 8.51 20.78
CA ALA A 73 2.50 8.20 21.10
C ALA A 73 1.89 7.18 20.13
N ILE A 74 2.19 7.31 18.83
CA ILE A 74 1.72 6.37 17.81
C ILE A 74 2.33 4.98 18.04
N VAL A 75 3.65 4.90 18.27
CA VAL A 75 4.35 3.63 18.52
C VAL A 75 3.85 2.97 19.81
N ALA A 76 3.59 3.74 20.86
CA ALA A 76 3.07 3.23 22.12
C ALA A 76 1.66 2.62 21.99
N GLY A 77 0.89 3.02 20.98
CA GLY A 77 -0.44 2.48 20.68
C GLY A 77 -0.45 1.22 19.82
N GLN A 78 0.71 0.74 19.36
CA GLN A 78 0.79 -0.41 18.47
C GLN A 78 0.63 -1.78 19.18
N PRO A 79 0.07 -2.78 18.49
CA PRO A 79 -0.70 -2.67 17.25
C PRO A 79 -2.10 -2.08 17.52
N TYR A 80 -2.69 -1.42 16.52
CA TYR A 80 -4.04 -0.85 16.66
C TYR A 80 -5.11 -1.87 16.31
N ASP A 81 -6.17 -1.91 17.13
CA ASP A 81 -7.35 -2.74 16.86
C ASP A 81 -8.23 -2.17 15.74
N SER A 82 -8.20 -0.85 15.51
CA SER A 82 -9.03 -0.19 14.48
C SER A 82 -8.49 1.20 14.08
N ALA A 83 -9.05 1.78 13.02
CA ALA A 83 -8.74 3.15 12.61
C ALA A 83 -9.22 4.18 13.65
N SER A 84 -10.35 3.95 14.32
CA SER A 84 -10.79 4.78 15.46
C SER A 84 -9.78 4.76 16.62
N ALA A 85 -9.11 3.64 16.89
CA ALA A 85 -8.09 3.56 17.93
C ALA A 85 -6.88 4.46 17.58
N LEU A 86 -6.42 4.45 16.32
CA LEU A 86 -5.41 5.40 15.85
C LEU A 86 -5.92 6.84 15.96
N ASN A 87 -7.14 7.13 15.51
CA ASN A 87 -7.68 8.49 15.52
C ASN A 87 -7.78 9.07 16.94
N ALA A 88 -8.06 8.23 17.93
CA ALA A 88 -8.04 8.64 19.34
C ALA A 88 -6.62 9.06 19.80
N VAL A 89 -5.57 8.37 19.34
CA VAL A 89 -4.17 8.78 19.61
C VAL A 89 -3.87 10.11 18.92
N LEU A 90 -4.22 10.26 17.64
CA LEU A 90 -3.98 11.49 16.89
C LEU A 90 -4.67 12.69 17.55
N THR A 91 -5.98 12.61 17.77
CA THR A 91 -6.79 13.70 18.35
C THR A 91 -6.51 13.97 19.83
N GLY A 92 -5.85 13.04 20.53
CA GLY A 92 -5.32 13.27 21.87
C GLY A 92 -4.05 14.13 21.91
N ASN A 93 -3.38 14.29 20.77
CA ASN A 93 -2.07 14.96 20.66
C ASN A 93 -2.08 16.18 19.73
N VAL A 94 -2.93 16.18 18.70
CA VAL A 94 -3.08 17.28 17.73
C VAL A 94 -4.56 17.65 17.54
N SER A 95 -4.84 18.74 16.82
CA SER A 95 -6.22 19.11 16.50
C SER A 95 -6.89 18.10 15.55
N GLU A 96 -8.22 18.09 15.49
CA GLU A 96 -8.97 17.23 14.55
C GLU A 96 -8.58 17.49 13.08
N GLU A 97 -8.33 18.75 12.72
CA GLU A 97 -7.90 19.12 11.36
C GLU A 97 -6.52 18.54 11.03
N GLU A 98 -5.57 18.67 11.96
CA GLU A 98 -4.22 18.07 11.81
C GLU A 98 -4.28 16.54 11.79
N ALA A 99 -5.11 15.92 12.65
CA ALA A 99 -5.33 14.48 12.66
C ALA A 99 -5.89 14.00 11.31
N ALA A 100 -6.85 14.72 10.72
CA ALA A 100 -7.40 14.41 9.41
C ALA A 100 -6.33 14.48 8.31
N THR A 101 -5.46 15.50 8.32
CA THR A 101 -4.32 15.60 7.38
C THR A 101 -3.28 14.51 7.60
N LEU A 102 -3.03 14.10 8.85
CA LEU A 102 -2.10 13.00 9.14
C LEU A 102 -2.65 11.65 8.64
N ARG A 103 -3.96 11.43 8.71
CA ARG A 103 -4.61 10.21 8.19
C ARG A 103 -4.42 10.00 6.69
N GLU A 104 -4.06 11.03 5.93
CA GLU A 104 -3.69 10.91 4.50
C GLU A 104 -2.34 10.21 4.29
N ARG A 105 -1.50 10.12 5.32
CA ARG A 105 -0.14 9.60 5.25
C ARG A 105 0.15 8.49 6.24
N ILE A 106 -0.57 8.44 7.36
CA ILE A 106 -0.43 7.42 8.41
C ILE A 106 -1.82 6.89 8.74
N PHE A 107 -2.07 5.61 8.51
CA PHE A 107 -3.38 5.01 8.73
C PHE A 107 -3.27 3.56 9.20
N VAL A 108 -4.36 3.00 9.72
CA VAL A 108 -4.47 1.55 9.98
C VAL A 108 -5.37 0.98 8.88
N PRO A 109 -4.84 0.18 7.94
CA PRO A 109 -5.68 -0.43 6.91
C PRO A 109 -6.84 -1.22 7.54
N ILE A 110 -8.07 -0.92 7.13
CA ILE A 110 -9.26 -1.54 7.72
C ILE A 110 -9.71 -2.74 6.86
N ASP A 111 -10.08 -3.85 7.49
CA ASP A 111 -10.74 -4.93 6.77
C ASP A 111 -12.17 -4.52 6.41
N LEU A 112 -12.41 -4.24 5.14
CA LEU A 112 -13.69 -3.67 4.70
C LEU A 112 -14.85 -4.65 4.87
N ASN A 113 -14.61 -5.96 5.04
CA ASN A 113 -15.67 -6.93 5.30
C ASN A 113 -16.17 -6.90 6.75
N THR A 114 -15.40 -6.32 7.67
CA THR A 114 -15.70 -6.30 9.12
C THR A 114 -15.68 -4.89 9.72
N ALA A 115 -15.17 -3.90 8.98
CA ALA A 115 -15.07 -2.52 9.42
C ALA A 115 -16.42 -1.88 9.76
N SER A 116 -16.40 -1.08 10.82
CA SER A 116 -17.55 -0.27 11.21
C SER A 116 -17.74 0.95 10.31
N ALA A 117 -18.95 1.53 10.31
CA ALA A 117 -19.21 2.81 9.65
C ALA A 117 -18.29 3.94 10.14
N GLU A 118 -17.90 3.90 11.43
CA GLU A 118 -17.02 4.89 12.05
C GLU A 118 -15.59 4.77 11.52
N ASP A 119 -15.05 3.55 11.44
CA ASP A 119 -13.72 3.33 10.88
C ASP A 119 -13.66 3.68 9.38
N ILE A 120 -14.71 3.36 8.61
CA ILE A 120 -14.81 3.72 7.19
C ILE A 120 -14.85 5.24 7.03
N ALA A 121 -15.57 5.96 7.90
CA ALA A 121 -15.64 7.43 7.85
C ALA A 121 -14.29 8.11 8.11
N LEU A 122 -13.33 7.42 8.74
CA LEU A 122 -11.97 7.90 8.96
C LEU A 122 -11.06 7.71 7.74
N ILE A 123 -11.50 7.08 6.66
CA ILE A 123 -10.76 7.11 5.40
C ILE A 123 -10.78 8.57 4.89
N PRO A 124 -9.63 9.17 4.53
CA PRO A 124 -9.60 10.53 4.00
C PRO A 124 -10.55 10.71 2.80
N GLY A 125 -11.19 11.87 2.69
CA GLY A 125 -12.14 12.16 1.60
C GLY A 125 -13.46 11.38 1.65
N MET A 126 -13.70 10.58 2.68
CA MET A 126 -14.96 9.84 2.83
C MET A 126 -16.15 10.78 3.06
N THR A 127 -17.30 10.39 2.52
CA THR A 127 -18.59 11.09 2.72
C THR A 127 -19.62 10.12 3.28
N ASP A 128 -20.64 10.60 4.00
CA ASP A 128 -21.72 9.75 4.54
C ASP A 128 -22.35 8.85 3.48
N ARG A 129 -22.48 9.36 2.24
CA ARG A 129 -22.97 8.57 1.11
C ARG A 129 -22.02 7.41 0.81
N MET A 130 -20.72 7.69 0.64
CA MET A 130 -19.73 6.65 0.31
C MET A 130 -19.55 5.63 1.43
N VAL A 131 -19.68 6.02 2.71
CA VAL A 131 -19.75 5.06 3.83
C VAL A 131 -20.91 4.09 3.61
N GLY A 132 -22.09 4.60 3.24
CA GLY A 132 -23.26 3.79 2.89
C GLY A 132 -22.99 2.81 1.74
N GLU A 133 -22.36 3.29 0.65
CA GLU A 133 -22.01 2.41 -0.48
C GLU A 133 -21.04 1.31 -0.05
N PHE A 134 -20.02 1.62 0.77
CA PHE A 134 -19.07 0.62 1.28
C PHE A 134 -19.75 -0.46 2.11
N LEU A 135 -20.68 -0.07 2.99
CA LEU A 135 -21.42 -1.00 3.84
C LEU A 135 -22.44 -1.84 3.06
N GLU A 136 -23.06 -1.28 2.02
CA GLU A 136 -24.11 -1.96 1.24
C GLU A 136 -23.57 -3.20 0.49
N TYR A 137 -22.31 -3.17 0.05
CA TYR A 137 -21.69 -4.26 -0.69
C TYR A 137 -20.92 -5.25 0.19
N GLN A 138 -20.92 -5.09 1.52
CA GLN A 138 -20.34 -6.10 2.40
C GLN A 138 -21.14 -7.42 2.39
N PRO A 139 -20.48 -8.60 2.43
CA PRO A 139 -19.04 -8.79 2.25
C PRO A 139 -18.65 -8.75 0.76
N TYR A 140 -17.52 -8.11 0.47
CA TYR A 140 -16.84 -8.19 -0.82
C TYR A 140 -16.11 -9.53 -0.94
N ALA A 141 -16.25 -10.21 -2.09
CA ALA A 141 -15.53 -11.45 -2.36
C ALA A 141 -14.02 -11.22 -2.56
N ASP A 142 -13.66 -10.14 -3.26
CA ASP A 142 -12.27 -9.77 -3.56
C ASP A 142 -12.16 -8.29 -3.96
N MET A 143 -10.93 -7.83 -4.20
CA MET A 143 -10.67 -6.44 -4.62
C MET A 143 -11.22 -6.12 -6.02
N ALA A 144 -11.40 -7.09 -6.91
CA ALA A 144 -12.00 -6.85 -8.22
C ALA A 144 -13.52 -6.61 -8.10
N GLU A 145 -14.18 -7.21 -7.11
CA GLU A 145 -15.54 -6.85 -6.74
C GLU A 145 -15.61 -5.44 -6.16
N PHE A 146 -14.74 -5.09 -5.20
CA PHE A 146 -14.65 -3.73 -4.68
C PHE A 146 -14.50 -2.68 -5.81
N GLU A 147 -13.54 -2.87 -6.72
CA GLU A 147 -13.30 -1.98 -7.86
C GLU A 147 -14.54 -1.82 -8.75
N ARG A 148 -15.21 -2.94 -9.06
CA ARG A 148 -16.40 -2.94 -9.92
C ARG A 148 -17.58 -2.24 -9.27
N GLU A 149 -17.82 -2.49 -7.99
CA GLU A 149 -19.00 -1.96 -7.28
C GLU A 149 -18.78 -0.50 -6.91
N ILE A 150 -17.64 -0.15 -6.32
CA ILE A 150 -17.32 1.23 -5.91
C ILE A 150 -17.02 2.13 -7.12
N GLY A 151 -16.41 1.60 -8.19
CA GLY A 151 -16.17 2.33 -9.44
C GLY A 151 -17.43 2.76 -10.19
N LYS A 152 -18.64 2.37 -9.74
CA LYS A 152 -19.91 2.94 -10.23
C LYS A 152 -20.19 4.35 -9.70
N TYR A 153 -19.55 4.73 -8.61
CA TYR A 153 -19.84 5.97 -7.86
C TYR A 153 -18.72 6.99 -7.92
N VAL A 154 -17.48 6.53 -8.08
CA VAL A 154 -16.28 7.35 -8.15
C VAL A 154 -15.42 6.95 -9.35
N ASP A 155 -14.46 7.79 -9.74
CA ASP A 155 -13.53 7.49 -10.81
C ASP A 155 -12.42 6.52 -10.38
N ALA A 156 -11.63 6.06 -11.35
CA ALA A 156 -10.59 5.05 -11.11
C ALA A 156 -9.47 5.55 -10.19
N ASP A 157 -9.15 6.85 -10.22
CA ASP A 157 -8.12 7.43 -9.36
C ASP A 157 -8.59 7.41 -7.89
N GLU A 158 -9.86 7.71 -7.66
CA GLU A 158 -10.47 7.64 -6.34
C GLU A 158 -10.61 6.19 -5.82
N VAL A 159 -10.95 5.23 -6.69
CA VAL A 159 -10.92 3.80 -6.33
C VAL A 159 -9.51 3.39 -5.89
N ALA A 160 -8.49 3.73 -6.69
CA ALA A 160 -7.10 3.42 -6.36
C ALA A 160 -6.67 4.08 -5.06
N ARG A 161 -7.13 5.31 -4.78
CA ARG A 161 -6.88 5.99 -3.52
C ARG A 161 -7.47 5.23 -2.34
N PHE A 162 -8.72 4.78 -2.42
CA PHE A 162 -9.36 4.00 -1.35
C PHE A 162 -8.65 2.68 -1.04
N GLN A 163 -8.12 2.00 -2.06
CA GLN A 163 -7.39 0.74 -1.89
C GLN A 163 -6.17 0.86 -0.96
N ARG A 164 -5.62 2.07 -0.79
CA ARG A 164 -4.50 2.30 0.15
C ARG A 164 -4.89 2.23 1.62
N TYR A 165 -6.19 2.24 1.93
CA TYR A 165 -6.72 2.30 3.29
C TYR A 165 -7.49 1.05 3.71
N ILE A 166 -7.69 0.11 2.79
CA ILE A 166 -8.54 -1.06 3.04
C ILE A 166 -7.77 -2.36 2.77
N THR A 167 -8.24 -3.41 3.41
CA THR A 167 -7.93 -4.80 3.11
C THR A 167 -9.24 -5.58 3.00
N LEU A 168 -9.17 -6.82 2.53
CA LEU A 168 -10.28 -7.77 2.66
C LEU A 168 -9.76 -9.05 3.32
N SER A 169 -10.41 -9.45 4.40
CA SER A 169 -10.37 -10.84 4.83
C SER A 169 -11.16 -11.73 3.87
N ALA A 170 -10.84 -13.02 3.82
CA ALA A 170 -11.61 -13.98 3.03
C ALA A 170 -13.08 -13.95 3.45
N ALA A 171 -13.99 -13.84 2.50
CA ALA A 171 -15.42 -13.95 2.77
C ALA A 171 -15.71 -15.35 3.36
N GLU A 172 -16.27 -15.39 4.57
CA GLU A 172 -16.68 -16.63 5.26
C GLU A 172 -17.97 -17.25 4.68
#